data_AF-A0A6I1NX94-F1
#
_entry.id   AF-A0A6I1NX94-F1
#
_cell.length_a   1.000
_cell.length_b   1.000
_cell.length_c   1.000
_cell.angle_alpha   90.00
_cell.angle_beta   90.00
_cell.angle_gamma   90.00
#
_symmetry.space_group_name_H-M   'P 1'
#
loop_
_entity.id
_entity.type
_entity.pdbx_description
1 polymer ?
#
loop_
_entity_poly.entity_id
_entity_poly.type
_entity_poly.pdbx_seq_one_letter_code
_entity_poly.pdbx_strand_id
1 'polypeptide(L)'
;MASNATDYIKHHLTFCNSDPSAGFWSLHVDTFSISLLLGFLFLGVFAMVARRASIQAPGRLQLFVEMIIELVQSQVREVFHGKSKMIAPLALTIF
;
A
#
# COMPACT_ATOMS: atom_id res chain seq x y z
N MET A 1 20.62 24.83 -3.69
CA MET A 1 19.56 25.51 -4.48
C MET A 1 19.91 25.28 -5.93
N ALA A 2 19.04 24.63 -6.72
CA ALA A 2 19.35 24.29 -8.11
C ALA A 2 19.51 25.57 -8.95
N SER A 3 20.62 25.67 -9.68
CA SER A 3 21.03 26.89 -10.39
C SER A 3 20.46 26.99 -11.81
N ASN A 4 19.89 25.91 -12.35
CA ASN A 4 19.31 25.80 -13.69
C ASN A 4 18.26 24.66 -13.72
N ALA A 5 17.30 24.70 -14.65
CA ALA A 5 16.29 23.67 -14.89
C ALA A 5 16.88 22.26 -15.11
N THR A 6 18.02 22.15 -15.79
CA THR A 6 18.68 20.85 -16.01
C THR A 6 19.16 20.22 -14.70
N ASP A 7 19.69 21.02 -13.77
CA ASP A 7 20.13 20.54 -12.45
C ASP A 7 18.93 20.20 -11.55
N TYR A 8 17.84 20.95 -11.68
CA TYR A 8 16.59 20.65 -10.99
C TYR A 8 16.02 19.29 -11.40
N ILE A 9 15.99 19.00 -12.70
CA ILE A 9 15.52 17.70 -13.22
C ILE A 9 16.38 16.56 -12.68
N LYS A 10 17.71 16.70 -12.71
CA LYS A 10 18.63 15.68 -12.17
C LYS A 10 18.45 15.48 -10.67
N HIS A 11 18.29 16.57 -9.91
CA HIS A 11 18.07 16.50 -8.47
C HIS A 11 16.74 15.81 -8.12
N HIS A 12 15.65 16.06 -8.87
CA HIS A 12 14.37 15.39 -8.66
C HIS A 12 14.35 13.90 -9.02
N LEU A 13 15.21 13.49 -9.95
CA LEU A 13 15.34 12.08 -10.33
C LEU A 13 16.31 11.32 -9.42
N THR A 14 16.97 11.99 -8.48
CA THR A 14 17.91 11.38 -7.54
C THR A 14 17.21 10.99 -6.25
N PHE A 15 17.20 9.70 -5.93
CA PHE A 15 16.62 9.16 -4.70
C PHE A 15 17.53 9.39 -3.49
N CYS A 16 16.92 9.50 -2.31
CA CYS A 16 17.63 9.58 -1.04
C CYS A 16 18.18 8.20 -0.64
N ASN A 17 19.41 7.93 -1.05
CA ASN A 17 20.13 6.69 -0.77
C ASN A 17 21.05 6.81 0.46
N SER A 18 21.23 5.71 1.19
CA SER A 18 22.10 5.67 2.38
C SER A 18 23.59 5.79 2.05
N ASP A 19 24.06 5.16 0.97
CA ASP A 19 25.43 5.29 0.46
C ASP A 19 25.47 5.02 -1.05
N PRO A 20 25.65 6.06 -1.90
CA PRO A 20 25.70 5.91 -3.36
C PRO A 20 26.85 5.03 -3.86
N SER A 21 27.88 4.82 -3.05
CA SER A 21 29.10 4.07 -3.37
C SER A 21 28.98 2.58 -3.07
N ALA A 22 27.98 2.19 -2.28
CA ALA A 22 27.76 0.81 -1.86
C ALA A 22 27.20 -0.10 -2.97
N GLY A 23 26.90 0.46 -4.17
CA GLY A 23 26.43 -0.28 -5.33
C GLY A 23 25.16 -1.09 -5.02
N PHE A 24 25.30 -2.42 -4.98
CA PHE A 24 24.20 -3.34 -4.62
C PHE A 24 23.64 -3.12 -3.21
N TRP A 25 24.45 -2.61 -2.28
CA TRP A 25 24.06 -2.38 -0.88
C TRP A 25 23.51 -0.96 -0.63
N SER A 26 23.29 -0.15 -1.68
CA SER A 26 22.66 1.16 -1.54
C SER A 26 21.16 1.01 -1.30
N LEU A 27 20.73 1.29 -0.06
CA LEU A 27 19.32 1.29 0.30
C LEU A 27 18.68 2.62 -0.04
N HIS A 28 17.56 2.56 -0.76
CA HIS A 28 16.70 3.70 -1.09
C HIS A 28 15.82 4.00 0.13
N VAL A 29 16.32 4.86 1.01
CA VAL A 29 15.71 5.15 2.32
C VAL A 29 14.35 5.82 2.14
N ASP A 30 14.22 6.68 1.13
CA ASP A 30 12.97 7.35 0.78
C ASP A 30 11.85 6.35 0.45
N THR A 31 12.09 5.47 -0.52
CA THR A 31 11.11 4.51 -1.01
C THR A 31 10.80 3.47 0.05
N PHE A 32 11.83 2.99 0.78
CA PHE A 32 11.66 2.06 1.89
C PHE A 32 10.78 2.67 2.99
N SER A 33 11.04 3.91 3.39
CA SER A 33 10.28 4.58 4.46
C SER A 33 8.83 4.83 4.06
N ILE A 34 8.59 5.27 2.81
CA ILE A 34 7.24 5.50 2.30
C ILE A 34 6.46 4.19 2.19
N SER A 35 7.08 3.12 1.67
CA SER A 35 6.46 1.80 1.58
C SER A 35 6.09 1.26 2.97
N LEU A 36 6.99 1.39 3.94
CA LEU A 36 6.76 0.95 5.31
C LEU A 36 5.61 1.73 5.97
N LEU A 37 5.59 3.06 5.80
CA LEU A 37 4.54 3.92 6.34
C LEU A 37 3.17 3.60 5.74
N LEU A 38 3.09 3.45 4.42
CA LEU A 38 1.85 3.05 3.76
C LEU A 38 1.39 1.66 4.20
N GLY A 39 2.31 0.70 4.33
CA GLY A 39 1.99 -0.64 4.81
C GLY A 39 1.42 -0.64 6.24
N PHE A 40 2.05 0.10 7.16
CA PHE A 40 1.52 0.26 8.51
C PHE A 40 0.19 1.00 8.55
N LEU A 41 0.01 2.02 7.72
CA LEU A 41 -1.25 2.76 7.63
C LEU A 41 -2.38 1.85 7.12
N PHE A 42 -2.12 1.08 6.08
CA PHE A 42 -3.06 0.08 5.56
C PHE A 42 -3.46 -0.92 6.64
N LEU A 43 -2.48 -1.60 7.26
CA LEU A 43 -2.74 -2.57 8.32
C LEU A 43 -3.47 -1.93 9.52
N GLY A 44 -3.11 -0.70 9.88
CA GLY A 44 -3.73 0.05 10.97
C GLY A 44 -5.20 0.39 10.71
N VAL A 45 -5.54 0.84 9.50
CA VAL A 45 -6.92 1.13 9.09
C VAL A 45 -7.76 -0.14 9.08
N PHE A 46 -7.28 -1.21 8.44
CA PHE A 46 -8.00 -2.50 8.39
C PHE A 46 -8.16 -3.12 9.77
N ALA A 47 -7.14 -3.06 10.63
CA ALA A 47 -7.24 -3.53 12.01
C ALA A 47 -8.23 -2.71 12.83
N MET A 48 -8.29 -1.39 12.64
CA MET A 48 -9.27 -0.54 13.31
C MET A 48 -10.70 -0.89 12.89
N VAL A 49 -10.94 -1.03 11.59
CA VAL A 49 -12.27 -1.35 11.04
C VAL A 49 -12.70 -2.76 11.47
N ALA A 50 -11.82 -3.76 11.36
CA ALA A 50 -12.12 -5.12 11.81
C ALA A 50 -12.47 -5.19 13.31
N ARG A 51 -11.83 -4.38 14.16
CA ARG A 51 -12.13 -4.31 15.60
C ARG A 51 -13.41 -3.56 15.94
N ARG A 52 -13.86 -2.64 15.07
CA ARG A 52 -15.04 -1.80 15.27
C ARG A 52 -16.24 -2.23 14.43
N ALA A 53 -16.11 -3.28 13.63
CA ALA A 53 -17.17 -3.79 12.79
C ALA A 53 -18.36 -4.25 13.64
N SER A 54 -19.53 -3.68 13.37
CA SER A 54 -20.78 -4.02 14.04
C SER A 54 -21.82 -4.45 13.01
N ILE A 55 -22.61 -5.48 13.34
CA ILE A 55 -23.61 -6.06 12.43
C ILE A 55 -24.94 -5.31 12.52
N GLN A 56 -25.31 -4.82 13.71
CA GLN A 56 -26.64 -4.25 13.95
C GLN A 56 -26.75 -2.75 13.63
N ALA A 57 -25.61 -2.04 13.55
CA ALA A 57 -25.56 -0.61 13.17
C ALA A 57 -24.18 -0.27 12.58
N PRO A 58 -23.94 -0.55 11.28
CA PRO A 58 -22.64 -0.32 10.66
C PRO A 58 -22.33 1.17 10.55
N GLY A 59 -21.11 1.56 10.95
CA GLY A 59 -20.65 2.93 10.79
C GLY A 59 -20.37 3.29 9.33
N ARG A 60 -20.41 4.58 8.98
CA ARG A 60 -20.12 5.06 7.61
C ARG A 60 -18.77 4.58 7.05
N LEU A 61 -17.74 4.52 7.90
CA LEU A 61 -16.41 4.04 7.53
C LEU A 61 -16.36 2.52 7.30
N GLN A 62 -17.17 1.75 8.05
CA GLN A 62 -17.27 0.31 7.86
C GLN A 62 -17.88 -0.02 6.49
N LEU A 63 -18.99 0.65 6.13
CA LEU A 63 -19.64 0.46 4.82
C LEU A 63 -18.70 0.76 3.64
N PHE A 64 -17.87 1.80 3.76
CA PHE A 64 -16.89 2.12 2.72
C PHE A 64 -15.83 1.03 2.56
N VAL A 65 -15.31 0.51 3.66
CA VAL A 65 -14.31 -0.58 3.63
C VAL A 65 -14.93 -1.89 3.14
N GLU A 66 -16.17 -2.21 3.54
CA GLU A 66 -16.91 -3.37 3.05
C GLU A 66 -17.10 -3.31 1.53
N MET A 67 -17.48 -2.16 0.99
CA MET A 67 -17.62 -1.96 -0.46
C MET A 67 -16.30 -2.23 -1.21
N ILE A 68 -15.16 -1.78 -0.67
CA ILE A 68 -13.84 -2.05 -1.27
C ILE A 68 -13.50 -3.55 -1.21
N ILE A 69 -13.73 -4.20 -0.07
CA ILE A 69 -13.48 -5.64 0.10
C ILE A 69 -14.33 -6.46 -0.87
N GLU A 70 -15.61 -6.13 -1.01
CA GLU A 70 -16.51 -6.79 -1.96
C GLU A 70 -16.05 -6.60 -3.41
N LEU A 71 -15.60 -5.39 -3.77
CA LEU A 71 -15.03 -5.11 -5.09
C LEU A 71 -13.82 -5.99 -5.37
N VAL A 72 -12.84 -6.02 -4.45
CA VAL A 72 -11.64 -6.86 -4.60
C VAL A 72 -12.01 -8.34 -4.67
N GLN A 73 -12.94 -8.80 -3.83
CA GLN A 73 -13.38 -10.20 -3.83
C GLN A 73 -14.08 -10.58 -5.14
N SER A 74 -14.87 -9.68 -5.74
CA SER A 74 -15.49 -9.89 -7.05
C SER A 74 -14.44 -10.04 -8.13
N GLN A 75 -13.45 -9.15 -8.18
CA GLN A 75 -12.36 -9.20 -9.15
C GLN A 75 -11.55 -10.50 -9.04
N VAL A 76 -11.22 -10.92 -7.81
CA VAL A 76 -10.51 -12.20 -7.57
C VAL A 76 -11.31 -13.39 -8.06
N ARG A 77 -12.63 -13.39 -7.82
CA ARG A 77 -13.51 -14.51 -8.18
C ARG A 77 -13.70 -14.63 -9.70
N GLU A 78 -13.65 -13.53 -10.43
CA GLU A 78 -13.69 -13.54 -11.90
C GLU A 78 -12.40 -14.12 -12.50
N VAL A 79 -11.24 -13.81 -11.90
CA VAL A 79 -9.94 -14.28 -12.39
C VAL A 79 -9.62 -15.71 -11.94
N PHE A 80 -10.02 -16.09 -10.73
CA PHE A 80 -9.65 -17.37 -10.12
C PHE A 80 -10.87 -18.13 -9.57
N HIS A 81 -11.10 -19.33 -10.12
CA HIS A 81 -12.28 -20.17 -9.81
C HIS A 81 -12.00 -21.30 -8.80
N GLY A 82 -10.78 -21.38 -8.25
CA GLY A 82 -10.41 -22.40 -7.26
C GLY A 82 -10.74 -21.99 -5.81
N LYS A 83 -10.91 -22.98 -4.92
CA LYS A 83 -11.06 -22.71 -3.47
C LYS A 83 -9.69 -22.51 -2.82
N SER A 84 -9.24 -21.25 -2.71
CA SER A 84 -8.09 -20.92 -1.87
C SER A 84 -8.42 -19.79 -0.91
N LYS A 85 -8.27 -20.08 0.39
CA LYS A 85 -8.52 -19.13 1.48
C LYS A 85 -7.46 -18.01 1.55
N MET A 86 -6.31 -18.19 0.86
CA MET A 86 -5.20 -17.24 0.88
C MET A 86 -5.26 -16.19 -0.24
N ILE A 87 -6.01 -16.45 -1.32
CA ILE A 87 -6.01 -15.56 -2.49
C ILE A 87 -6.78 -14.28 -2.21
N ALA A 88 -7.95 -14.38 -1.55
CA ALA A 88 -8.73 -13.20 -1.18
C ALA A 88 -7.96 -12.21 -0.28
N PRO A 89 -7.33 -12.63 0.84
CA PRO A 89 -6.56 -11.70 1.66
C PRO A 89 -5.28 -11.20 0.98
N LEU A 90 -4.62 -12.01 0.13
CA LEU A 90 -3.43 -11.56 -0.60
C LEU A 90 -3.78 -10.50 -1.66
N ALA A 91 -4.87 -10.69 -2.41
CA ALA A 91 -5.33 -9.72 -3.39
C ALA A 91 -5.68 -8.37 -2.72
N LEU A 92 -6.29 -8.41 -1.54
CA LEU A 92 -6.59 -7.21 -0.75
C LEU A 92 -5.32 -6.42 -0.35
N THR A 93 -4.17 -7.09 -0.19
CA THR A 93 -2.90 -6.41 0.13
C THR A 93 -2.16 -5.86 -1.08
N ILE A 94 -2.52 -6.30 -2.29
CA ILE A 94 -1.85 -5.91 -3.55
C ILE A 94 -2.58 -4.74 -4.22
N PHE A 95 -3.91 -4.69 -4.12
CA PHE A 95 -4.73 -3.57 -4.58
C PHE A 95 -4.53 -2.31 -3.73
#